data_AF-A0A6B1H7X9-F1
#
_entry.id   AF-A0A6B1H7X9-F1
#
_cell.length_a   1.000
_cell.length_b   1.000
_cell.length_c   1.000
_cell.angle_alpha   90.00
_cell.angle_beta   90.00
_cell.angle_gamma   90.00
#
_symmetry.space_group_name_H-M   'P 1'
#
loop_
_entity.id
_entity.type
_entity.pdbx_description
1 polymer ?
#
loop_
_entity_poly.entity_id
_entity_poly.type
_entity_poly.pdbx_seq_one_letter_code
_entity_poly.pdbx_strand_id
1 'polypeptide(L)' 'MAYNDRKILGVLLGELADVPERCEGYRDDMTHLLTEVLNLEQDHAIKRIDIVKRIGDQVNTVGMSLHKARRQEGS' A
#
# COMPACT_ATOMS: atom_id res chain seq x y z
N MET A 1 -9.16 -12.81 9.20
CA MET A 1 -9.46 -11.39 9.50
C MET A 1 -9.99 -11.32 10.92
N ALA A 2 -9.13 -10.99 11.87
CA ALA A 2 -9.61 -10.62 13.19
C ALA A 2 -10.48 -9.36 13.04
N TYR A 3 -11.49 -9.19 13.89
CA TYR A 3 -12.40 -8.05 13.84
C TYR A 3 -11.65 -6.69 13.83
N ASN A 4 -10.48 -6.65 14.47
CA ASN A 4 -9.62 -5.46 14.52
C ASN A 4 -8.98 -5.12 13.18
N ASP A 5 -8.55 -6.11 12.39
CA ASP A 5 -7.86 -5.88 11.10
C ASP A 5 -8.79 -5.19 10.10
N ARG A 6 -10.06 -5.63 10.03
CA ARG A 6 -11.08 -5.01 9.17
C ARG A 6 -11.38 -3.57 9.56
N LYS A 7 -11.38 -3.27 10.86
CA LYS A 7 -11.60 -1.92 11.36
C LYS A 7 -10.42 -0.99 11.03
N ILE A 8 -9.20 -1.49 11.21
CA ILE A 8 -7.97 -0.76 10.83
C ILE A 8 -7.96 -0.50 9.33
N LEU A 9 -8.27 -1.51 8.51
CA LEU A 9 -8.34 -1.38 7.04
C LEU A 9 -9.39 -0.33 6.63
N GLY A 10 -10.57 -0.35 7.26
CA GLY A 10 -11.63 0.64 6.99
C GLY A 10 -11.22 2.08 7.32
N VAL A 11 -10.49 2.30 8.42
CA VAL A 11 -9.96 3.63 8.77
C VAL A 11 -8.90 4.06 7.75
N LEU A 12 -7.94 3.19 7.44
CA LEU A 12 -6.85 3.51 6.51
C LEU A 12 -7.36 3.81 5.09
N LEU A 13 -8.35 3.07 4.60
CA LEU A 13 -9.01 3.36 3.32
C LEU A 13 -9.80 4.68 3.36
N GLY A 14 -10.42 4.99 4.50
CA GLY A 14 -11.09 6.28 4.69
C GLY A 14 -10.12 7.46 4.59
N GLU A 15 -9.01 7.40 5.30
CA GLU A 15 -7.94 8.41 5.24
C GLU A 15 -7.32 8.50 3.83
N LEU A 16 -7.24 7.38 3.12
CA LEU A 16 -6.71 7.36 1.75
C LEU A 16 -7.58 8.15 0.77
N ALA A 17 -8.89 8.25 1.00
CA ALA A 17 -9.78 9.04 0.16
C ALA A 17 -9.40 10.53 0.15
N ASP A 18 -8.84 11.02 1.26
CA ASP A 18 -8.38 12.41 1.41
C ASP A 18 -6.97 12.65 0.86
N VAL A 19 -6.23 11.59 0.51
CA VAL A 19 -4.91 11.72 -0.11
C VAL A 19 -5.10 12.26 -1.54
N PRO A 20 -4.45 13.37 -1.91
CA PRO A 20 -4.59 13.91 -3.26
C PRO A 20 -4.00 12.95 -4.30
N GLU A 21 -4.67 12.82 -5.44
CA GLU A 21 -4.15 12.10 -6.59
C GLU A 21 -2.86 12.80 -7.06
N ARG A 22 -1.74 12.07 -7.10
CA ARG A 22 -0.44 12.62 -7.51
C ARG A 22 -0.02 12.22 -8.93
N CYS A 23 -0.63 11.16 -9.44
CA CYS A 23 -0.53 10.66 -10.81
C CYS A 23 -1.73 9.73 -11.04
N GLU A 24 -2.03 9.39 -12.29
CA GLU A 24 -3.11 8.44 -12.59
C GLU A 24 -2.89 7.10 -11.86
N GLY A 25 -3.91 6.62 -11.16
CA GLY A 25 -3.88 5.35 -10.42
C GLY A 25 -3.10 5.38 -9.10
N TYR A 26 -2.63 6.54 -8.63
CA TYR A 26 -1.87 6.66 -7.37
C TYR A 26 -2.66 6.17 -6.15
N ARG A 27 -3.95 6.52 -6.05
CA ARG A 27 -4.81 6.04 -4.96
C ARG A 27 -5.08 4.54 -5.03
N ASP A 28 -5.22 4.01 -6.23
CA ASP A 28 -5.44 2.58 -6.45
C ASP A 28 -4.18 1.78 -6.05
N ASP A 29 -3.00 2.25 -6.45
CA ASP A 29 -1.70 1.69 -6.04
C ASP A 29 -1.54 1.68 -4.51
N MET A 30 -1.94 2.78 -3.85
CA MET A 30 -1.90 2.88 -2.38
C MET A 30 -2.93 1.98 -1.69
N THR A 31 -4.13 1.84 -2.27
CA THR A 31 -5.17 0.92 -1.79
C THR A 31 -4.71 -0.53 -1.87
N HIS A 32 -4.07 -0.89 -2.98
CA HIS A 32 -3.49 -2.20 -3.20
C HIS A 32 -2.39 -2.49 -2.18
N LEU A 33 -1.45 -1.56 -2.01
CA LEU A 33 -0.37 -1.64 -1.02
C LEU A 33 -0.92 -1.91 0.40
N LEU A 34 -1.89 -1.11 0.86
CA LEU A 34 -2.47 -1.27 2.20
C LEU A 34 -3.13 -2.64 2.38
N THR A 35 -3.83 -3.11 1.35
CA THR A 35 -4.47 -4.43 1.36
C THR A 35 -3.43 -5.55 1.42
N GLU A 36 -2.35 -5.45 0.65
CA GLU A 36 -1.29 -6.44 0.66
C GLU A 36 -0.52 -6.47 1.99
N VAL A 37 -0.22 -5.31 2.58
CA VAL A 37 0.44 -5.22 3.90
C VAL A 37 -0.38 -5.96 4.96
N LEU A 38 -1.70 -5.76 4.98
CA LEU A 38 -2.57 -6.41 5.97
C LEU A 38 -2.70 -7.92 5.74
N ASN A 39 -2.71 -8.36 4.48
CA ASN A 39 -2.66 -9.79 4.15
C ASN A 39 -1.32 -10.41 4.58
N LEU A 40 -0.20 -9.70 4.38
CA LEU A 40 1.11 -10.15 4.82
C LEU A 40 1.18 -10.25 6.34
N GLU A 41 0.69 -9.26 7.08
CA GLU A 41 0.65 -9.28 8.56
C GLU A 41 -0.18 -10.46 9.07
N GLN A 42 -1.32 -10.75 8.43
CA GLN A 42 -2.11 -11.94 8.75
C GLN A 42 -1.34 -13.25 8.47
N ASP A 43 -0.59 -13.31 7.37
CA ASP A 43 0.24 -14.46 7.01
C ASP A 43 1.49 -14.61 7.89
N HIS A 44 2.04 -13.52 8.42
CA HIS A 44 3.22 -13.51 9.30
C HIS A 44 2.92 -14.17 10.65
N ALA A 45 1.69 -14.08 11.15
CA ALA A 45 1.26 -14.85 12.32
C ALA A 45 1.32 -16.38 12.11
N ILE A 46 1.37 -16.84 10.85
CA ILE A 46 1.29 -18.27 10.46
C ILE A 46 2.61 -18.77 9.86
N LYS A 47 3.38 -17.90 9.18
CA LYS A 47 4.59 -18.25 8.44
C LYS A 47 5.74 -17.33 8.87
N ARG A 48 6.91 -17.90 9.19
CA ARG A 48 8.19 -17.18 9.38
C ARG A 48 8.68 -16.57 8.06
N ILE A 49 7.96 -15.60 7.53
CA ILE A 49 8.35 -14.84 6.36
C ILE A 49 8.98 -13.53 6.85
N ASP A 50 10.01 -13.06 6.17
CA ASP A 50 10.55 -11.71 6.38
C ASP A 50 9.56 -10.67 5.82
N ILE A 51 8.56 -10.35 6.63
CA ILE A 51 7.48 -9.44 6.27
C ILE A 51 8.00 -8.01 6.06
N VAL A 52 8.99 -7.60 6.84
CA VAL A 52 9.61 -6.27 6.74
C VAL A 52 10.18 -6.06 5.35
N LYS A 53 10.88 -7.07 4.82
CA LYS A 53 11.42 -7.01 3.46
C LYS A 53 10.33 -6.88 2.40
N ARG A 54 9.26 -7.69 2.50
CA ARG A 54 8.14 -7.66 1.52
C ARG A 54 7.38 -6.34 1.53
N ILE A 55 7.07 -5.80 2.70
CA ILE A 55 6.44 -4.49 2.82
C ILE A 55 7.34 -3.43 2.19
N GLY A 56 8.65 -3.48 2.47
CA GLY A 56 9.63 -2.57 1.87
C GLY A 56 9.63 -2.60 0.34
N ASP A 57 9.58 -3.79 -0.26
CA ASP A 57 9.54 -3.95 -1.71
C ASP A 57 8.27 -3.35 -2.34
N GLN A 58 7.12 -3.47 -1.66
CA GLN A 58 5.84 -2.90 -2.14
C GLN A 58 5.81 -1.38 -2.04
N VAL A 59 6.28 -0.82 -0.91
CA VAL A 59 6.43 0.63 -0.75
C VAL A 59 7.36 1.20 -1.84
N ASN A 60 8.48 0.53 -2.11
CA ASN A 60 9.40 0.94 -3.15
C ASN A 60 8.75 0.89 -4.55
N THR A 61 7.90 -0.09 -4.82
CA THR A 61 7.17 -0.20 -6.09
C THR A 61 6.26 1.00 -6.33
N VAL A 62 5.42 1.37 -5.35
CA VAL A 62 4.56 2.56 -5.43
C VAL A 62 5.40 3.84 -5.55
N GLY A 63 6.50 3.92 -4.79
CA GLY A 63 7.45 5.05 -4.88
C GLY A 63 8.07 5.20 -6.27
N MET A 64 8.44 4.08 -6.91
CA MET A 64 8.98 4.06 -8.27
C MET A 64 7.92 4.39 -9.33
N SER A 65 6.66 3.99 -9.12
CA SER A 65 5.51 4.38 -9.95
C SER A 65 5.37 5.90 -9.97
N LEU A 66 5.31 6.52 -8.78
CA LEU A 66 5.23 7.97 -8.63
C LEU A 66 6.46 8.69 -9.21
N HIS A 67 7.66 8.15 -9.02
CA HIS A 67 8.88 8.73 -9.60
C HIS A 67 8.84 8.73 -11.13
N LYS A 68 8.37 7.64 -11.75
CA LYS A 68 8.22 7.53 -13.21
C LYS A 68 7.19 8.52 -13.74
N ALA A 69 6.02 8.60 -13.10
CA ALA A 69 4.96 9.53 -13.50
C ALA A 69 5.46 11.00 -13.52
N ARG A 70 6.13 11.44 -12.44
CA ARG A 70 6.73 12.78 -12.38
C ARG A 70 7.78 13.04 -13.46
N ARG A 71 8.45 12.00 -13.95
CA ARG A 71 9.49 12.12 -14.97
C ARG A 71 8.90 12.26 -16.38
N GLN A 72 7.67 11.78 -16.59
CA GLN A 72 6.95 11.89 -17.86
C GLN A 72 6.24 13.24 -18.01
N GLU A 73 5.83 13.87 -16.90
CA GLU A 73 5.22 15.22 -16.89
C GLU A 73 6.24 16.36 -17.14
N GLY A 74 7.54 16.08 -17.07
CA GLY A 74 8.63 17.05 -17.25
C GLY A 74 9.37 16.98 -18.59
N SER A 75 8.84 16.26 -19.58
CA SER A 75 9.41 16.15 -20.95
C SER A 75 8.42 16.64 -22.00
#